data_AF-A0A1A7NNA7-F1
#
_entry.id   AF-A0A1A7NNA7-F1
#
_cell.length_a   1.000
_cell.length_b   1.000
_cell.length_c   1.000
_cell.angle_alpha   90.00
_cell.angle_beta   90.00
_cell.angle_gamma   90.00
#
_symmetry.space_group_name_H-M   'P 1'
#
loop_
_entity.id
_entity.type
_entity.pdbx_description
1 polymer ?
#
loop_
_entity_poly.entity_id
_entity_poly.type
_entity_poly.pdbx_seq_one_letter_code
_entity_poly.pdbx_strand_id
1 'polypeptide(L)' 'MKYIRTKDVYTKLGIGRTTLFDWTNPKSPRYIPRFPKPITINGSKLYIEEEIESFMQTLAAKR' A
#
# COMPACT_ATOMS: atom_id res chain seq x y z
N MET A 1 -3.20 -13.15 -9.49
CA MET A 1 -3.06 -11.70 -9.79
C MET A 1 -4.40 -10.97 -9.77
N LYS A 2 -4.74 -10.42 -8.61
CA LYS A 2 -5.89 -9.54 -8.43
C LYS A 2 -5.40 -8.12 -8.12
N TYR A 3 -5.98 -7.14 -8.80
CA TYR A 3 -5.69 -5.73 -8.58
C TYR A 3 -6.76 -5.10 -7.72
N ILE A 4 -6.34 -4.28 -6.77
CA ILE A 4 -7.21 -3.55 -5.85
C ILE A 4 -6.96 -2.05 -5.98
N ARG A 5 -8.01 -1.25 -5.79
CA ARG A 5 -7.87 0.22 -5.86
C ARG A 5 -7.25 0.72 -4.56
N THR A 6 -6.71 1.93 -4.60
CA THR A 6 -6.18 2.64 -3.41
C THR A 6 -7.18 2.63 -2.25
N LYS A 7 -8.49 2.71 -2.54
CA LYS A 7 -9.58 2.65 -1.56
C LYS A 7 -9.62 1.32 -0.79
N ASP A 8 -9.51 0.24 -1.51
CA ASP A 8 -9.58 -1.11 -0.94
C ASP A 8 -8.32 -1.40 -0.13
N VAL A 9 -7.16 -0.88 -0.56
CA VAL A 9 -5.89 -1.02 0.16
C VAL A 9 -5.94 -0.44 1.56
N TYR A 10 -6.30 0.85 1.71
CA TYR A 10 -6.33 1.46 3.05
C TYR A 10 -7.43 0.84 3.92
N THR A 11 -8.53 0.39 3.32
CA THR A 11 -9.62 -0.29 4.03
C THR A 11 -9.17 -1.67 4.54
N LYS A 12 -8.45 -2.44 3.71
CA LYS A 12 -7.91 -3.76 4.06
C LYS A 12 -6.83 -3.67 5.13
N LEU A 13 -6.00 -2.62 5.07
CA LEU A 13 -4.97 -2.34 6.08
C LEU A 13 -5.53 -1.69 7.37
N GLY A 14 -6.79 -1.24 7.37
CA GLY A 14 -7.39 -0.53 8.51
C GLY A 14 -6.77 0.86 8.78
N ILE A 15 -6.19 1.50 7.77
CA ILE A 15 -5.51 2.80 7.90
C ILE A 15 -6.28 3.92 7.19
N GLY A 16 -5.94 5.16 7.53
CA GLY A 16 -6.43 6.33 6.82
C GLY A 16 -5.80 6.48 5.42
N ARG A 17 -6.53 7.10 4.49
CA ARG A 17 -6.04 7.44 3.14
C ARG A 17 -4.75 8.25 3.18
N THR A 18 -4.64 9.22 4.08
CA THR A 18 -3.45 10.07 4.24
C THR A 18 -2.23 9.25 4.68
N THR A 19 -2.42 8.31 5.61
CA THR A 19 -1.38 7.39 6.07
C THR A 19 -0.82 6.56 4.93
N LEU A 20 -1.70 6.05 4.05
CA LEU A 20 -1.28 5.33 2.85
C LEU A 20 -0.42 6.21 1.93
N PHE A 21 -0.83 7.46 1.71
CA PHE A 21 -0.05 8.39 0.89
C PHE A 21 1.30 8.74 1.52
N ASP A 22 1.34 8.95 2.83
CA ASP A 22 2.58 9.17 3.59
C ASP A 22 3.57 8.01 3.41
N TRP A 23 3.09 6.77 3.48
CA TRP A 23 3.94 5.59 3.31
C TRP A 23 4.53 5.48 1.91
N THR A 24 3.78 5.91 0.89
CA THR A 24 4.24 5.90 -0.51
C THR A 24 5.12 7.09 -0.89
N ASN A 25 5.07 8.17 -0.12
CA ASN A 25 5.76 9.42 -0.45
C ASN A 25 7.19 9.42 0.10
N PRO A 26 8.25 9.41 -0.73
CA PRO A 26 9.64 9.40 -0.28
C PRO A 26 10.05 10.65 0.50
N LYS A 27 9.26 11.73 0.42
CA LYS A 27 9.50 12.97 1.18
C LYS A 27 8.88 12.92 2.59
N SER A 28 7.99 11.98 2.87
CA SER A 28 7.36 11.86 4.18
C SER A 28 8.31 11.17 5.16
N PRO A 29 8.38 11.61 6.44
CA PRO A 29 9.18 10.92 7.46
C PRO A 29 8.70 9.49 7.73
N ARG A 30 7.47 9.16 7.29
CA ARG A 30 6.86 7.83 7.40
C ARG A 30 6.97 7.01 6.11
N TYR A 31 7.87 7.41 5.20
CA TYR A 31 8.09 6.67 3.96
C TYR A 31 8.51 5.23 4.26
N ILE A 32 7.81 4.26 3.67
CA ILE A 32 8.15 2.85 3.79
C ILE A 32 8.65 2.37 2.42
N PRO A 33 9.96 2.25 2.22
CA PRO A 33 10.52 1.84 0.92
C PRO A 33 10.11 0.42 0.50
N ARG A 34 9.68 -0.41 1.47
CA ARG A 34 9.19 -1.77 1.22
C ARG A 34 7.69 -1.84 0.93
N PHE A 35 6.99 -0.71 0.97
CA PHE A 35 5.57 -0.67 0.63
C PHE A 35 5.39 -0.83 -0.90
N PRO A 36 4.44 -1.66 -1.35
CA PRO A 36 4.23 -1.87 -2.78
C PRO A 36 3.88 -0.58 -3.50
N LYS A 37 4.48 -0.41 -4.68
CA LYS A 37 4.30 0.81 -5.48
C LYS A 37 3.00 0.69 -6.29
N PRO A 38 2.18 1.75 -6.34
CA PRO A 38 0.99 1.73 -7.18
C PRO A 38 1.37 1.63 -8.65
N ILE A 39 0.66 0.78 -9.38
CA ILE A 39 0.68 0.70 -10.84
C ILE A 39 -0.31 1.73 -11.36
N THR A 40 0.16 2.62 -12.23
CA THR A 40 -0.70 3.62 -12.87
C THR A 40 -1.24 3.03 -14.18
N ILE A 41 -2.54 2.76 -14.22
CA ILE A 41 -3.25 2.32 -15.44
C ILE A 41 -4.30 3.39 -15.77
N ASN A 42 -4.17 4.02 -16.94
CA ASN A 42 -5.09 5.06 -17.43
C ASN A 42 -5.39 6.16 -16.38
N GLY A 43 -4.37 6.65 -15.67
CA GLY A 43 -4.49 7.67 -14.62
C GLY A 43 -5.00 7.16 -13.26
N SER A 44 -5.40 5.89 -13.16
CA SER A 44 -5.81 5.26 -11.90
C SER A 44 -4.65 4.54 -11.23
N LYS A 45 -4.52 4.72 -9.90
CA LYS A 45 -3.53 4.01 -9.08
C LYS A 45 -4.12 2.70 -8.55
N LEU A 46 -3.60 1.58 -9.03
CA LEU A 46 -3.96 0.23 -8.66
C LEU A 46 -2.80 -0.43 -7.90
N TYR A 47 -3.11 -1.36 -7.01
CA TYR A 47 -2.13 -2.13 -6.25
C TYR A 47 -2.36 -3.62 -6.50
N ILE A 48 -1.30 -4.40 -6.40
CA ILE A 48 -1.38 -5.85 -6.45
C ILE A 48 -1.78 -6.35 -5.05
N GLU A 49 -2.85 -7.13 -4.98
CA GLU A 49 -3.36 -7.65 -3.71
C GLU A 49 -2.33 -8.54 -3.00
N GLU A 50 -1.63 -9.39 -3.76
CA GLU A 50 -0.62 -10.32 -3.27
C GLU A 50 0.58 -9.59 -2.62
N GLU A 51 1.01 -8.45 -3.19
CA GLU A 51 2.09 -7.65 -2.58
C GLU A 51 1.65 -7.00 -1.27
N ILE A 52 0.40 -6.54 -1.18
CA ILE A 52 -0.17 -5.96 0.04
C ILE A 52 -0.28 -7.02 1.14
N GLU A 53 -0.70 -8.24 0.79
CA GLU A 53 -0.74 -9.37 1.73
C GLU A 53 0.64 -9.78 2.22
N SER A 54 1.62 -9.87 1.30
CA SER A 54 3.01 -10.11 1.68
C SER A 54 3.52 -9.02 2.63
N PHE A 55 3.21 -7.75 2.35
CA PHE A 55 3.56 -6.65 3.25
C PHE A 55 2.91 -6.80 4.64
N MET A 56 1.63 -7.17 4.72
CA MET A 56 0.96 -7.45 5.99
C MET A 56 1.64 -8.59 6.76
N GLN A 57 2.04 -9.67 6.09
CA GLN A 57 2.80 -10.76 6.72
C GLN A 57 4.13 -10.26 7.29
N THR A 58 4.82 -9.35 6.60
CA THR A 58 6.06 -8.79 7.14
C THR A 58 5.86 -7.89 8.35
N LEU A 59 4.71 -7.19 8.44
CA LEU A 59 4.34 -6.43 9.63
C LEU A 59 4.01 -7.38 10.79
N ALA A 60 3.29 -8.46 10.52
CA ALA A 60 2.93 -9.47 11.51
C ALA A 60 4.16 -10.23 12.04
N ALA A 61 5.11 -10.57 11.16
CA ALA A 61 6.36 -11.25 11.52
C ALA A 61 7.33 -10.38 12.33
N LYS A 62 7.07 -9.06 12.41
CA LYS A 62 7.88 -8.11 13.18
C LYS A 62 7.34 -7.89 14.61
N ARG A 63 6.32 -8.65 15.01
CA ARG A 63 5.76 -8.69 16.37
C ARG A 63 6.45 -9.74 17.22
#